data_AF-A0A8J5CZQ1-F1
#
_entry.id   AF-A0A8J5CZQ1-F1
#
_cell.length_a   1.000
_cell.length_b   1.000
_cell.length_c   1.000
_cell.angle_alpha   90.00
_cell.angle_beta   90.00
_cell.angle_gamma   90.00
#
_symmetry.space_group_name_H-M   'P 1'
#
loop_
_entity.id
_entity.type
_entity.pdbx_description
1 polymer ?
#
loop_
_entity_poly.entity_id
_entity_poly.type
_entity_poly.pdbx_seq_one_letter_code
_entity_poly.pdbx_strand_id
1 'polypeptide(L)'
;MLQHAGSLLPACRLVTCELPAKVTRCTWGLVLDMCGCCYVCGKGPGETCGGQWAWHGRCGYTLDCLKPHEVPGGDRDRERLAGGGGNALALLNMEEPARCYRRREIVSDGGGGGGGGGGGEGGEGGGEEEEEEEEEEEEEEEEEEEEEEEEEEEEEEEEEEEEEEEEEEEEEEEEEEEEEEEEEEKDRSKVVVVTVYSGLSEEEEEEEEEEEEEEEEKEEEEGEEEEGEEEEEERSSSIKTAMNI
;
A
#
# COMPACT_ATOMS: atom_id res chain seq x y z
N MET A 1 0.67 -10.51 36.45
CA MET A 1 1.66 -10.12 35.43
C MET A 1 1.18 -10.71 34.14
N LEU A 2 0.44 -9.93 33.32
CA LEU A 2 0.00 -10.40 32.02
C LEU A 2 1.24 -10.53 31.13
N GLN A 3 1.50 -11.75 30.68
CA GLN A 3 2.49 -12.04 29.66
C GLN A 3 1.92 -11.48 28.35
N HIS A 4 2.52 -10.40 27.84
CA HIS A 4 2.25 -9.98 26.47
C HIS A 4 2.77 -11.11 25.58
N ALA A 5 1.87 -11.92 25.03
CA ALA A 5 2.17 -12.77 23.90
C ALA A 5 2.86 -11.88 22.86
N GLY A 6 4.07 -12.25 22.48
CA GLY A 6 4.85 -11.54 21.48
C GLY A 6 4.11 -11.61 20.16
N SER A 7 3.31 -10.60 19.88
CA SER A 7 2.67 -10.40 18.59
C SER A 7 3.77 -10.40 17.54
N LEU A 8 3.69 -11.31 16.58
CA LEU A 8 4.55 -11.46 15.40
C LEU A 8 4.43 -10.27 14.42
N LEU A 9 4.18 -9.06 14.92
CA LEU A 9 4.19 -7.87 14.08
C LEU A 9 5.65 -7.57 13.72
N PRO A 10 6.00 -7.45 12.43
CA PRO A 10 7.34 -7.11 12.01
C PRO A 10 7.77 -5.82 12.72
N ALA A 11 9.00 -5.79 13.21
CA ALA A 11 9.52 -4.58 13.84
C ALA A 11 9.32 -3.41 12.88
N CYS A 12 8.73 -2.30 13.34
CA CYS A 12 8.41 -1.10 12.54
C CYS A 12 9.57 -0.50 11.73
N ARG A 13 10.78 -1.05 11.89
CA ARG A 13 11.99 -0.71 11.18
C ARG A 13 11.97 -1.11 9.69
N LEU A 14 11.17 -2.10 9.29
CA LEU A 14 11.11 -2.57 7.89
C LEU A 14 10.08 -1.82 7.04
N VAL A 15 9.13 -1.11 7.66
CA VAL A 15 8.09 -0.36 6.93
C VAL A 15 8.60 1.04 6.61
N THR A 16 8.69 1.35 5.32
CA THR A 16 9.01 2.69 4.81
C THR A 16 7.79 3.60 4.89
N CYS A 17 7.58 4.22 6.06
CA CYS A 17 6.52 5.23 6.19
C CYS A 17 6.83 6.44 5.29
N GLU A 18 5.88 6.83 4.44
CA GLU A 18 5.96 8.13 3.77
C GLU A 18 6.06 9.23 4.84
N LEU A 19 7.18 9.97 4.82
CA LEU A 19 7.54 10.90 5.88
C LEU A 19 6.39 11.89 6.20
N PRO A 20 6.17 12.23 7.49
CA PRO A 20 5.09 13.08 7.98
C PRO A 20 5.10 14.52 7.46
N ALA A 21 6.03 14.91 6.59
CA ALA A 21 6.12 16.25 6.01
C ALA A 21 4.85 16.65 5.23
N LYS A 22 4.11 15.70 4.65
CA LYS A 22 2.80 15.95 4.01
C LYS A 22 1.62 15.91 4.99
N VAL A 23 1.79 15.35 6.18
CA VAL A 23 0.70 15.02 7.12
C VAL A 23 0.62 16.01 8.30
N THR A 24 1.09 17.24 8.12
CA THR A 24 1.11 18.23 9.22
C THR A 24 -0.25 18.87 9.52
N ARG A 25 -1.30 18.56 8.76
CA ARG A 25 -2.62 19.22 8.87
C ARG A 25 -3.79 18.23 8.87
N CYS A 26 -3.78 17.26 9.79
CA CYS A 26 -4.96 16.43 10.02
C CYS A 26 -5.99 17.15 10.89
N THR A 27 -7.20 17.32 10.37
CA THR A 27 -8.32 17.96 11.08
C THR A 27 -8.67 17.26 12.41
N TRP A 28 -8.49 15.94 12.47
CA TRP A 28 -8.84 15.10 13.62
C TRP A 28 -7.64 14.53 14.37
N GLY A 29 -6.44 15.05 14.09
CA GLY A 29 -5.17 14.58 14.66
C GLY A 29 -4.55 13.41 13.89
N LEU A 30 -3.34 13.03 14.32
CA LEU A 30 -2.59 11.89 13.76
C LEU A 30 -2.89 10.64 14.58
N VAL A 31 -3.01 9.49 13.93
CA VAL A 31 -3.15 8.20 14.60
C VAL A 31 -2.12 7.24 14.02
N LEU A 32 -1.80 6.18 14.75
CA LEU A 32 -0.99 5.10 14.19
C LEU A 32 -1.85 4.27 13.23
N ASP A 33 -1.23 3.82 12.14
CA ASP A 33 -1.85 2.94 11.16
C ASP A 33 -2.16 1.53 11.74
N MET A 34 -2.76 0.65 10.94
CA MET A 34 -3.09 -0.74 11.32
C MET A 34 -1.90 -1.49 11.93
N CYS A 35 -0.71 -1.35 11.35
CA CYS A 35 0.53 -1.98 11.83
C CYS A 35 1.11 -1.32 13.08
N GLY A 36 0.60 -0.15 13.49
CA GLY A 36 1.13 0.60 14.63
C GLY A 36 2.45 1.36 14.35
N CYS A 37 2.88 1.44 13.09
CA CYS A 37 4.21 1.96 12.72
C CYS A 37 4.19 3.37 12.13
N CYS A 38 3.25 3.66 11.24
CA CYS A 38 3.17 4.94 10.52
C CYS A 38 2.10 5.87 11.11
N TYR A 39 2.34 7.18 11.05
CA TYR A 39 1.33 8.18 11.42
C TYR A 39 0.46 8.53 10.21
N VAL A 40 -0.85 8.36 10.36
CA VAL A 40 -1.87 8.68 9.35
C VAL A 40 -2.89 9.67 9.93
N CYS A 41 -3.67 10.36 9.08
CA CYS A 41 -4.74 11.22 9.58
C CYS A 41 -5.89 10.38 10.15
N GLY A 42 -6.30 10.69 11.38
CA GLY A 42 -7.46 10.05 11.99
C GLY A 42 -8.75 10.40 11.25
N LYS A 43 -9.67 9.44 11.20
CA LYS A 43 -11.02 9.60 10.66
C LYS A 43 -11.85 10.58 11.49
N GLY A 44 -12.74 11.31 10.83
CA GLY A 44 -13.67 12.28 11.41
C GLY A 44 -15.02 11.70 11.83
N PRO A 45 -15.87 12.47 12.54
CA PRO A 45 -17.18 11.99 12.99
C PRO A 45 -18.09 11.54 11.84
N GLY A 46 -18.67 10.35 11.97
CA GLY A 46 -19.57 9.72 11.00
C GLY A 46 -18.85 8.96 9.89
N GLU A 47 -17.53 9.10 9.75
CA GLU A 47 -16.73 8.30 8.82
C GLU A 47 -16.64 6.85 9.31
N THR A 48 -16.54 5.92 8.37
CA THR A 48 -16.33 4.50 8.65
C THR A 48 -14.96 4.25 9.25
N CYS A 49 -14.89 3.31 10.20
CA CYS A 49 -13.70 2.96 10.95
C CYS A 49 -13.74 1.49 11.37
N GLY A 50 -12.60 0.97 11.84
CA GLY A 50 -12.52 -0.38 12.40
C GLY A 50 -12.44 -1.47 11.33
N GLY A 51 -13.12 -2.59 11.59
CA GLY A 51 -12.98 -3.86 10.87
C GLY A 51 -11.70 -4.62 11.22
N GLN A 52 -11.45 -5.75 10.55
CA GLN A 52 -10.26 -6.56 10.83
C GLN A 52 -9.01 -5.69 10.59
N TRP A 53 -8.11 -5.68 11.57
CA TRP A 53 -6.87 -4.88 11.54
C TRP A 53 -7.06 -3.36 11.43
N ALA A 54 -8.28 -2.82 11.55
CA ALA A 54 -8.57 -1.41 11.30
C ALA A 54 -8.32 -0.97 9.84
N TRP A 55 -8.59 -1.83 8.85
CA TRP A 55 -8.54 -1.51 7.41
C TRP A 55 -9.38 -0.28 7.00
N HIS A 56 -10.53 -0.04 7.65
CA HIS A 56 -11.31 1.19 7.43
C HIS A 56 -10.71 2.44 8.11
N GLY A 57 -9.59 2.28 8.82
CA GLY A 57 -8.87 3.32 9.53
C GLY A 57 -9.29 3.49 10.99
N ARG A 58 -8.55 4.34 11.69
CA ARG A 58 -8.77 4.67 13.10
C ARG A 58 -9.34 6.08 13.26
N CYS A 59 -10.25 6.24 14.20
CA CYS A 59 -10.80 7.53 14.55
C CYS A 59 -9.76 8.43 15.22
N GLY A 60 -9.86 9.75 15.02
CA GLY A 60 -8.99 10.72 15.69
C GLY A 60 -9.03 10.64 17.23
N TYR A 61 -8.05 11.23 17.92
CA TYR A 61 -7.84 11.09 19.38
C TYR A 61 -9.03 11.37 20.30
N THR A 62 -10.06 12.07 19.83
CA THR A 62 -11.26 12.46 20.60
C THR A 62 -12.52 11.71 20.18
N LEU A 63 -12.36 10.69 19.33
CA LEU A 63 -13.43 9.94 18.72
C LEU A 63 -13.25 8.46 19.03
N ASP A 64 -14.37 7.76 19.21
CA ASP A 64 -14.41 6.31 19.41
C ASP A 64 -15.07 5.64 18.21
N CYS A 65 -14.55 4.48 17.81
CA CYS A 65 -15.11 3.68 16.73
C CYS A 65 -16.18 2.76 17.31
N LEU A 66 -17.45 3.04 17.04
CA LEU A 66 -18.58 2.29 17.61
C LEU A 66 -19.39 1.64 16.50
N LYS A 67 -19.81 0.39 16.72
CA LYS A 67 -20.79 -0.27 15.86
C LYS A 67 -22.17 0.38 16.07
N PRO A 68 -23.04 0.44 15.04
CA PRO A 68 -24.34 1.12 15.13
C PRO A 68 -25.22 0.66 16.30
N HIS A 69 -25.15 -0.63 16.65
CA HIS A 69 -25.92 -1.21 17.76
C HIS A 69 -25.40 -0.81 19.15
N GLU A 70 -24.15 -0.34 19.26
CA GLU A 70 -23.52 -0.01 20.55
C GLU A 70 -23.74 1.44 20.98
N VAL A 71 -24.30 2.29 20.11
CA VAL A 71 -24.42 3.72 20.38
C VAL A 71 -25.47 3.95 21.48
N PRO A 72 -25.08 4.42 22.69
CA PRO A 72 -26.00 4.59 23.80
C PRO A 72 -26.99 5.71 23.48
N GLY A 73 -28.28 5.36 23.36
CA GLY A 73 -29.34 6.32 23.05
C GLY A 73 -29.53 6.61 21.56
N GLY A 74 -29.01 5.76 20.67
CA GLY A 74 -29.48 5.72 19.28
C GLY A 74 -30.96 5.34 19.26
N ASP A 75 -31.78 6.14 18.58
CA ASP A 75 -33.23 6.12 18.60
C ASP A 75 -33.83 4.72 18.29
N ARG A 76 -34.08 3.92 19.34
CA ARG A 76 -34.96 2.73 19.29
C ARG A 76 -36.39 3.03 18.81
N ASP A 77 -36.72 4.31 18.61
CA ASP A 77 -38.00 4.76 18.08
C ASP A 77 -38.07 4.78 16.54
N ARG A 78 -36.98 4.55 15.81
CA ARG A 78 -37.01 4.53 14.34
C ARG A 78 -37.29 3.15 13.74
N GLU A 79 -36.97 2.05 14.42
CA GLU A 79 -37.33 0.69 13.96
C GLU A 79 -38.82 0.36 14.16
N ARG A 80 -39.51 1.03 15.08
CA ARG A 80 -40.93 0.75 15.32
C ARG A 80 -41.88 1.24 14.22
N LEU A 81 -41.38 2.01 13.25
CA LEU A 81 -42.15 2.45 12.07
C LEU A 81 -41.76 1.69 10.78
N ALA A 82 -40.77 0.79 10.82
CA ALA A 82 -40.42 -0.09 9.71
C ALA A 82 -40.87 -1.54 9.96
N GLY A 83 -42.05 -1.72 10.55
CA GLY A 83 -42.72 -3.02 10.57
C GLY A 83 -43.06 -3.46 9.16
N GLY A 84 -42.28 -4.38 8.59
CA GLY A 84 -42.57 -4.96 7.28
C GLY A 84 -41.48 -5.88 6.76
N GLY A 85 -41.44 -7.12 7.25
CA GLY A 85 -40.92 -8.30 6.53
C GLY A 85 -39.42 -8.31 6.24
N GLY A 86 -38.60 -8.60 7.27
CA GLY A 86 -37.22 -9.02 7.06
C GLY A 86 -37.19 -10.47 6.56
N ASN A 87 -36.77 -10.64 5.31
CA ASN A 87 -36.31 -11.90 4.73
C ASN A 87 -35.09 -12.42 5.51
N ALA A 88 -35.07 -13.71 5.83
CA ALA A 88 -33.97 -14.37 6.57
C ALA A 88 -32.58 -14.19 5.95
N LEU A 89 -32.52 -13.87 4.64
CA LEU A 89 -31.28 -13.55 3.91
C LEU A 89 -30.57 -12.26 4.35
N ALA A 90 -31.20 -11.40 5.16
CA ALA A 90 -30.53 -10.21 5.69
C ALA A 90 -29.54 -10.51 6.84
N LEU A 91 -29.53 -11.74 7.37
CA LEU A 91 -28.59 -12.16 8.43
C LEU A 91 -27.20 -12.50 7.90
N LEU A 92 -27.06 -12.80 6.61
CA LEU A 92 -25.84 -13.40 6.10
C LEU A 92 -24.78 -12.41 5.61
N ASN A 93 -25.04 -11.10 5.38
CA ASN A 93 -24.00 -10.38 4.61
C ASN A 93 -23.80 -8.86 4.63
N MET A 94 -24.26 -8.08 5.62
CA MET A 94 -23.73 -6.70 5.76
C MET A 94 -23.77 -6.22 7.21
N GLU A 95 -22.79 -6.64 8.01
CA GLU A 95 -22.57 -6.01 9.32
C GLU A 95 -22.22 -4.53 9.07
N GLU A 96 -23.13 -3.62 9.44
CA GLU A 96 -22.95 -2.20 9.16
C GLU A 96 -21.60 -1.71 9.71
N PRO A 97 -20.74 -1.07 8.89
CA PRO A 97 -19.39 -0.74 9.31
C PRO A 97 -19.43 0.27 10.47
N ALA A 98 -18.57 0.05 11.45
CA ALA A 98 -18.44 0.93 12.59
C ALA A 98 -18.10 2.36 12.12
N ARG A 99 -18.52 3.36 12.90
CA ARG A 99 -18.31 4.77 12.58
C ARG A 99 -17.69 5.52 13.74
N CYS A 100 -16.97 6.59 13.41
CA CYS A 100 -16.37 7.45 14.42
C CYS A 100 -17.42 8.34 15.06
N TYR A 101 -17.55 8.27 16.38
CA TYR A 101 -18.41 9.17 17.15
C TYR A 101 -17.57 10.00 18.10
N ARG A 102 -18.01 11.23 18.38
CA ARG A 102 -17.39 12.00 19.45
C ARG A 102 -17.51 11.20 20.72
N ARG A 103 -16.39 11.04 21.43
CA ARG A 103 -16.38 10.63 22.84
C ARG A 103 -17.14 11.71 23.59
N ARG A 104 -18.47 11.63 23.59
CA ARG A 104 -19.26 12.38 24.54
C ARG A 104 -18.67 12.00 25.87
N GLU A 105 -18.45 12.98 26.74
CA GLU A 105 -18.25 12.69 28.14
C GLU A 105 -19.46 11.84 28.52
N ILE A 106 -19.28 10.52 28.56
CA ILE A 106 -20.20 9.60 29.20
C ILE A 106 -20.01 9.97 30.67
N VAL A 107 -20.57 11.11 31.06
CA VAL A 107 -20.99 11.34 32.41
C VAL A 107 -21.85 10.12 32.69
N SER A 108 -21.27 9.20 33.45
CA SER A 108 -21.94 8.07 34.07
C SER A 108 -23.00 8.64 34.99
N ASP A 109 -24.08 9.15 34.41
CA ASP A 109 -25.32 9.37 35.12
C ASP A 109 -25.86 7.96 35.37
N GLY A 110 -25.53 7.46 36.56
CA GLY A 110 -25.97 6.18 37.06
C GLY A 110 -27.49 6.16 37.12
N GLY A 111 -28.11 5.65 36.07
CA GLY A 111 -29.54 5.39 35.99
C GLY A 111 -29.84 3.98 36.45
N GLY A 112 -30.02 3.79 37.76
CA GLY A 112 -30.50 2.54 38.33
C GLY A 112 -31.97 2.24 37.96
N GLY A 113 -32.26 0.96 37.75
CA GLY A 113 -33.60 0.36 37.72
C GLY A 113 -33.45 -1.09 37.23
N GLY A 114 -33.92 -2.16 37.88
CA GLY A 114 -34.89 -2.31 38.97
C GLY A 114 -36.07 -3.17 38.48
N GLY A 115 -36.14 -4.45 38.92
CA GLY A 115 -37.28 -5.38 38.77
C GLY A 115 -37.15 -6.32 37.56
N GLY A 116 -37.52 -7.60 37.55
CA GLY A 116 -38.25 -8.58 38.39
C GLY A 116 -38.49 -9.78 37.44
N GLY A 117 -38.35 -11.07 37.77
CA GLY A 117 -39.10 -11.86 38.75
C GLY A 117 -40.22 -12.69 38.05
N GLY A 118 -40.04 -14.01 37.93
CA GLY A 118 -41.06 -15.03 37.54
C GLY A 118 -40.57 -15.93 36.40
N GLY A 119 -40.49 -17.27 36.47
CA GLY A 119 -41.13 -18.27 37.34
C GLY A 119 -42.26 -18.97 36.57
N GLY A 120 -42.00 -20.17 36.02
CA GLY A 120 -42.99 -20.98 35.31
C GLY A 120 -42.49 -22.41 35.06
N GLU A 121 -42.79 -23.30 36.00
CA GLU A 121 -42.74 -24.76 35.91
C GLU A 121 -43.86 -25.33 35.04
N GLY A 122 -43.60 -26.48 34.39
CA GLY A 122 -44.53 -27.60 34.34
C GLY A 122 -44.93 -28.12 32.96
N GLY A 123 -44.63 -29.40 32.70
CA GLY A 123 -45.22 -30.19 31.61
C GLY A 123 -44.57 -31.55 31.37
N GLU A 124 -44.64 -32.49 32.33
CA GLU A 124 -44.35 -33.92 32.11
C GLU A 124 -45.62 -34.64 31.60
N GLY A 125 -45.49 -35.48 30.56
CA GLY A 125 -46.40 -36.60 30.31
C GLY A 125 -46.37 -37.13 28.87
N GLY A 126 -45.90 -38.36 28.66
CA GLY A 126 -46.01 -39.01 27.36
C GLY A 126 -45.45 -40.43 27.14
N GLY A 127 -45.03 -41.19 28.15
CA GLY A 127 -44.34 -42.47 27.94
C GLY A 127 -45.13 -43.54 27.14
N GLU A 128 -44.37 -44.24 26.30
CA GLU A 128 -44.62 -45.49 25.56
C GLU A 128 -44.88 -45.41 24.03
N GLU A 129 -44.76 -44.24 23.39
CA GLU A 129 -44.49 -44.09 21.93
C GLU A 129 -43.09 -43.47 21.65
N GLU A 130 -42.31 -43.19 22.70
CA GLU A 130 -41.01 -42.47 22.65
C GLU A 130 -39.84 -43.32 22.11
N GLU A 131 -39.96 -44.64 21.98
CA GLU A 131 -38.84 -45.50 21.50
C GLU A 131 -38.72 -45.54 19.96
N GLU A 132 -39.76 -45.20 19.19
CA GLU A 132 -39.66 -45.11 17.71
C GLU A 132 -39.20 -43.71 17.24
N GLU A 133 -39.38 -42.66 18.05
CA GLU A 133 -38.89 -41.30 17.72
C GLU A 133 -37.38 -41.16 17.96
N GLU A 134 -36.79 -41.90 18.92
CA GLU A 134 -35.33 -41.88 19.17
C GLU A 134 -34.52 -42.54 18.03
N GLU A 135 -35.06 -43.53 17.30
CA GLU A 135 -34.37 -44.16 16.16
C GLU A 135 -34.38 -43.26 14.90
N GLU A 136 -35.40 -42.41 14.71
CA GLU A 136 -35.44 -41.44 13.59
C GLU A 136 -34.48 -40.26 13.82
N GLU A 137 -34.28 -39.82 15.07
CA GLU A 137 -33.30 -38.76 15.39
C GLU A 137 -31.84 -39.22 15.18
N GLU A 138 -31.50 -40.50 15.47
CA GLU A 138 -30.14 -41.03 15.21
C GLU A 138 -29.83 -41.14 13.70
N GLU A 139 -30.81 -41.47 12.84
CA GLU A 139 -30.61 -41.51 11.39
C GLU A 139 -30.41 -40.11 10.78
N GLU A 140 -31.10 -39.07 11.30
CA GLU A 140 -30.89 -37.68 10.84
C GLU A 140 -29.51 -37.13 11.25
N GLU A 141 -29.00 -37.47 12.44
CA GLU A 141 -27.65 -37.06 12.86
C GLU A 141 -26.55 -37.73 12.01
N GLU A 142 -26.70 -39.00 11.61
CA GLU A 142 -25.73 -39.68 10.73
C GLU A 142 -25.74 -39.07 9.30
N GLU A 143 -26.89 -38.67 8.76
CA GLU A 143 -26.96 -37.99 7.46
C GLU A 143 -26.31 -36.59 7.49
N GLU A 144 -26.48 -35.83 8.58
CA GLU A 144 -25.80 -34.52 8.74
C GLU A 144 -24.27 -34.66 8.87
N GLU A 145 -23.76 -35.68 9.58
CA GLU A 145 -22.31 -35.94 9.66
C GLU A 145 -21.72 -36.35 8.30
N GLU A 146 -22.43 -37.14 7.48
CA GLU A 146 -21.97 -37.49 6.12
C GLU A 146 -21.95 -36.26 5.18
N GLU A 147 -22.93 -35.35 5.27
CA GLU A 147 -22.92 -34.10 4.48
C GLU A 147 -21.77 -33.16 4.90
N GLU A 148 -21.46 -33.04 6.19
CA GLU A 148 -20.33 -32.24 6.67
C GLU A 148 -18.97 -32.83 6.21
N GLU A 149 -18.79 -34.15 6.20
CA GLU A 149 -17.58 -34.79 5.67
C GLU A 149 -17.42 -34.58 4.14
N GLU A 150 -18.51 -34.64 3.36
CA GLU A 150 -18.47 -34.34 1.91
C GLU A 150 -18.11 -32.87 1.64
N GLU A 151 -18.64 -31.91 2.42
CA GLU A 151 -18.28 -30.48 2.29
C GLU A 151 -16.80 -30.22 2.65
N GLU A 152 -16.26 -30.87 3.70
CA GLU A 152 -14.83 -30.75 4.05
C GLU A 152 -13.92 -31.34 2.95
N GLU A 153 -14.29 -32.47 2.33
CA GLU A 153 -13.52 -33.04 1.19
C GLU A 153 -13.56 -32.12 -0.05
N GLU A 154 -14.69 -31.49 -0.36
CA GLU A 154 -14.79 -30.52 -1.47
C GLU A 154 -13.94 -29.25 -1.21
N GLU A 155 -13.92 -28.73 0.03
CA GLU A 155 -13.06 -27.59 0.38
C GLU A 155 -11.56 -27.93 0.30
N GLU A 156 -11.13 -29.13 0.71
CA GLU A 156 -9.74 -29.57 0.56
C GLU A 156 -9.33 -29.73 -0.92
N GLU A 157 -10.22 -30.25 -1.79
CA GLU A 157 -9.95 -30.33 -3.24
C GLU A 157 -9.84 -28.95 -3.89
N GLU A 158 -10.67 -27.96 -3.51
CA GLU A 158 -10.57 -26.59 -4.02
C GLU A 158 -9.27 -25.89 -3.56
N GLU A 159 -8.83 -26.10 -2.31
CA GLU A 159 -7.55 -25.56 -1.83
C GLU A 159 -6.34 -26.18 -2.58
N GLU A 160 -6.35 -27.48 -2.88
CA GLU A 160 -5.29 -28.13 -3.67
C GLU A 160 -5.25 -27.60 -5.12
N GLU A 161 -6.41 -27.35 -5.75
CA GLU A 161 -6.45 -26.77 -7.11
C GLU A 161 -5.91 -25.31 -7.13
N GLU A 162 -6.23 -24.49 -6.12
CA GLU A 162 -5.68 -23.12 -6.02
C GLU A 162 -4.16 -23.11 -5.81
N GLU A 163 -3.60 -24.02 -5.00
CA GLU A 163 -2.15 -24.15 -4.81
C GLU A 163 -1.44 -24.58 -6.12
N GLU A 164 -2.03 -25.50 -6.90
CA GLU A 164 -1.46 -25.89 -8.21
C GLU A 164 -1.47 -24.72 -9.23
N GLU A 165 -2.54 -23.91 -9.27
CA GLU A 165 -2.59 -22.72 -10.14
C GLU A 165 -1.55 -21.65 -9.75
N GLU A 166 -1.33 -21.41 -8.44
CA GLU A 166 -0.29 -20.47 -7.98
C GLU A 166 1.13 -20.96 -8.34
N GLU A 167 1.42 -22.26 -8.24
CA GLU A 167 2.71 -22.82 -8.65
C GLU A 167 2.94 -22.69 -10.17
N GLU A 168 1.91 -22.90 -11.01
CA GLU A 168 2.02 -22.69 -12.46
C GLU A 168 2.28 -21.21 -12.83
N GLU A 169 1.63 -20.25 -12.16
CA GLU A 169 1.87 -18.81 -12.39
C GLU A 169 3.30 -18.40 -11.99
N GLU A 170 3.83 -18.91 -10.86
CA GLU A 170 5.23 -18.65 -10.45
C GLU A 170 6.25 -19.22 -11.46
N GLU A 171 6.02 -20.41 -12.01
CA GLU A 171 6.90 -21.00 -13.04
C GLU A 171 6.88 -20.17 -14.34
N GLU A 172 5.71 -19.66 -14.77
CA GLU A 172 5.60 -18.79 -15.96
C GLU A 172 6.34 -17.45 -15.75
N GLU A 173 6.24 -16.83 -14.56
CA GLU A 173 6.97 -15.59 -14.26
C GLU A 173 8.50 -15.80 -14.26
N GLU A 174 9.00 -16.92 -13.71
CA GLU A 174 10.43 -17.26 -13.76
C GLU A 174 10.93 -17.47 -15.19
N GLU A 175 10.15 -18.13 -16.06
CA GLU A 175 10.52 -18.31 -17.48
C GLU A 175 10.56 -16.96 -18.23
N GLU A 176 9.62 -16.04 -17.98
CA GLU A 176 9.64 -14.69 -18.58
C GLU A 176 10.86 -13.87 -18.12
N GLU A 177 11.23 -13.92 -16.83
CA GLU A 177 12.42 -13.24 -16.32
C GLU A 177 13.72 -13.79 -16.96
N GLU A 178 13.84 -15.11 -17.14
CA GLU A 178 15.00 -15.72 -17.82
C GLU A 178 15.09 -15.29 -19.29
N GLU A 179 13.97 -15.20 -20.02
CA GLU A 179 13.96 -14.72 -21.41
C GLU A 179 14.39 -13.24 -21.51
N GLU A 180 13.93 -12.37 -20.59
CA GLU A 180 14.34 -10.97 -20.55
C GLU A 180 15.85 -10.81 -20.28
N GLU A 181 16.42 -11.59 -19.33
CA GLU A 181 17.86 -11.58 -19.06
C GLU A 181 18.69 -12.02 -20.28
N GLU A 182 18.25 -13.05 -21.03
CA GLU A 182 18.91 -13.48 -22.26
C GLU A 182 18.88 -12.39 -23.36
N GLU A 183 17.77 -11.66 -23.50
CA GLU A 183 17.66 -10.53 -24.43
C GLU A 183 18.59 -9.37 -24.05
N GLU A 184 18.66 -9.02 -22.76
CA GLU A 184 19.58 -7.99 -22.26
C GLU A 184 21.06 -8.37 -22.48
N GLU A 185 21.43 -9.63 -22.25
CA GLU A 185 22.81 -10.10 -22.49
C GLU A 185 23.15 -10.01 -23.99
N LYS A 186 22.19 -10.37 -24.85
CA LYS A 186 22.34 -10.28 -26.31
C LYS A 186 22.52 -8.85 -26.77
N ASP A 187 21.80 -7.88 -26.21
CA ASP A 187 21.97 -6.47 -26.55
C ASP A 187 23.27 -5.88 -25.99
N ARG A 188 23.66 -6.27 -24.78
CA ARG A 188 24.96 -5.91 -24.21
C ARG A 188 26.12 -6.44 -25.06
N SER A 189 26.00 -7.66 -25.60
CA SER A 189 27.01 -8.24 -26.49
C SER A 189 27.16 -7.46 -27.80
N LYS A 190 26.07 -6.92 -28.37
CA LYS A 190 26.11 -6.09 -29.59
C LYS A 190 26.81 -4.75 -29.36
N VAL A 191 26.58 -4.11 -28.21
CA VAL A 191 27.22 -2.83 -27.86
C VAL A 191 28.74 -2.98 -27.74
N VAL A 192 29.22 -4.09 -27.18
CA VAL A 192 30.67 -4.38 -27.09
C VAL A 192 31.29 -4.56 -28.48
N VAL A 193 30.60 -5.20 -29.43
CA VAL A 193 31.11 -5.36 -30.81
C VAL A 193 31.19 -4.02 -31.55
N VAL A 194 30.21 -3.13 -31.37
CA VAL A 194 30.19 -1.81 -32.01
C VAL A 194 31.29 -0.90 -31.46
N THR A 195 31.47 -0.85 -30.13
CA THR A 195 32.50 0.00 -29.49
C THR A 195 33.92 -0.40 -29.88
N VAL A 196 34.22 -1.69 -30.05
CA VAL A 196 35.54 -2.14 -30.52
C VAL A 196 35.80 -1.72 -31.98
N TYR A 197 34.75 -1.59 -32.81
CA TYR A 197 34.90 -1.14 -34.19
C TYR A 197 35.00 0.38 -34.33
N SER A 198 34.31 1.14 -33.47
CA SER A 198 34.33 2.61 -33.48
C SER A 198 35.55 3.22 -32.78
N GLY A 199 36.12 2.55 -31.78
CA GLY A 199 37.34 3.04 -31.12
C GLY A 199 38.60 3.04 -32.02
N LEU A 200 38.56 2.41 -33.19
CA LEU A 200 39.62 2.51 -34.19
C LEU A 200 39.47 3.72 -35.13
N SER A 201 38.33 4.42 -35.12
CA SER A 201 38.11 5.64 -35.92
C SER A 201 38.21 6.93 -35.10
N GLU A 202 37.93 6.89 -33.80
CA GLU A 202 37.99 8.08 -32.94
C GLU A 202 39.44 8.56 -32.70
N GLU A 203 40.42 7.65 -32.70
CA GLU A 203 41.84 8.02 -32.61
C GLU A 203 42.35 8.79 -33.85
N GLU A 204 41.72 8.61 -35.03
CA GLU A 204 42.07 9.37 -36.23
C GLU A 204 41.41 10.77 -36.26
N GLU A 205 40.26 10.96 -35.60
CA GLU A 205 39.58 12.27 -35.53
C GLU A 205 40.24 13.21 -34.51
N GLU A 206 40.75 12.71 -33.37
CA GLU A 206 41.50 13.53 -32.40
C GLU A 206 42.84 14.04 -32.97
N GLU A 207 43.54 13.27 -33.81
CA GLU A 207 44.76 13.75 -34.48
C GLU A 207 44.49 14.87 -35.51
N GLU A 208 43.34 14.84 -36.21
CA GLU A 208 42.99 15.91 -37.16
C GLU A 208 42.59 17.22 -36.45
N GLU A 209 41.90 17.16 -35.30
CA GLU A 209 41.55 18.37 -34.52
C GLU A 209 42.80 19.04 -33.89
N GLU A 210 43.78 18.26 -33.40
CA GLU A 210 45.05 18.83 -32.89
C GLU A 210 45.88 19.51 -34.00
N GLU A 211 45.87 18.98 -35.24
CA GLU A 211 46.56 19.63 -36.37
C GLU A 211 45.89 20.95 -36.79
N GLU A 212 44.56 21.06 -36.75
CA GLU A 212 43.84 22.31 -37.07
C GLU A 212 44.09 23.40 -36.00
N GLU A 213 44.11 23.06 -34.71
CA GLU A 213 44.42 24.03 -33.65
C GLU A 213 45.88 24.56 -33.75
N GLU A 214 46.86 23.69 -34.07
CA GLU A 214 48.24 24.13 -34.29
C GLU A 214 48.39 25.04 -35.53
N GLU A 215 47.58 24.87 -36.59
CA GLU A 215 47.60 25.76 -37.74
C GLU A 215 47.00 27.15 -37.42
N GLU A 216 45.89 27.21 -36.67
CA GLU A 216 45.28 28.48 -36.25
C GLU A 216 46.21 29.31 -35.34
N GLU A 217 46.85 28.70 -34.33
CA GLU A 217 47.80 29.41 -33.46
C GLU A 217 48.97 30.01 -34.23
N LYS A 218 49.39 29.34 -35.32
CA LYS A 218 50.51 29.78 -36.15
C LYS A 218 50.14 30.95 -37.07
N GLU A 219 48.91 30.97 -37.59
CA GLU A 219 48.40 32.12 -38.34
C GLU A 219 48.23 33.36 -37.45
N GLU A 220 47.84 33.19 -36.19
CA GLU A 220 47.77 34.30 -35.23
C GLU A 220 49.16 34.90 -34.90
N GLU A 221 50.18 34.06 -34.67
CA GLU A 221 51.56 34.55 -34.45
C GLU A 221 52.11 35.30 -35.67
N GLU A 222 51.89 34.81 -36.90
CA GLU A 222 52.34 35.49 -38.12
C GLU A 222 51.61 36.84 -38.33
N GLY A 223 50.35 36.94 -37.92
CA GLY A 223 49.59 38.20 -37.98
C GLY A 223 50.10 39.28 -37.02
N GLU A 224 50.48 38.91 -35.80
CA GLU A 224 51.03 39.85 -34.81
C GLU A 224 52.41 40.41 -35.23
N GLU A 225 53.23 39.63 -35.95
CA GLU A 225 54.52 40.09 -36.48
C GLU A 225 54.35 41.16 -37.58
N GLU A 226 53.38 41.00 -38.49
CA GLU A 226 53.12 42.00 -39.54
C GLU A 226 52.61 43.34 -38.97
N GLU A 227 51.69 43.31 -38.00
CA GLU A 227 51.19 44.55 -37.36
C GLU A 227 52.31 45.31 -36.63
N GLY A 228 53.27 44.59 -36.04
CA GLY A 228 54.43 45.18 -35.39
C GLY A 228 55.36 45.93 -36.35
N GLU A 229 55.55 45.43 -37.58
CA GLU A 229 56.39 46.07 -38.58
C GLU A 229 55.76 47.38 -39.12
N GLU A 230 54.43 47.41 -39.30
CA GLU A 230 53.72 48.62 -39.74
C GLU A 230 53.81 49.75 -38.70
N GLU A 231 53.62 49.44 -37.40
CA GLU A 231 53.75 50.43 -36.32
C GLU A 231 55.18 51.01 -36.20
N GLU A 232 56.21 50.20 -36.41
CA GLU A 232 57.60 50.67 -36.43
C GLU A 232 57.86 51.60 -37.63
N GLU A 233 57.30 51.30 -38.80
CA GLU A 233 57.46 52.15 -39.98
C GLU A 233 56.76 53.51 -39.80
N GLU A 234 55.56 53.53 -39.22
CA GLU A 234 54.83 54.76 -38.87
C GLU A 234 55.57 55.61 -37.82
N ARG A 235 56.13 54.96 -36.79
CA ARG A 235 56.98 55.64 -35.79
C ARG A 235 58.24 56.22 -36.43
N SER A 236 58.91 55.45 -37.28
CA SER A 236 60.11 55.88 -38.01
C SER A 236 59.83 57.07 -38.92
N SER A 237 58.68 57.06 -39.62
CA SER A 237 58.20 58.15 -40.44
C SER A 237 57.92 59.42 -39.61
N SER A 238 57.19 59.27 -38.51
CA SER A 238 56.86 60.37 -37.59
C SER A 238 58.09 61.05 -36.99
N ILE A 239 59.11 60.27 -36.60
CA ILE A 239 60.38 60.79 -36.07
C ILE A 239 61.15 61.57 -37.16
N LYS A 240 61.18 61.06 -38.40
CA LYS A 240 61.84 61.75 -39.53
C LYS A 240 61.19 63.10 -39.86
N THR A 241 59.86 63.20 -39.76
CA THR A 241 59.14 64.48 -39.95
C THR A 241 59.48 65.50 -38.87
N ALA A 242 59.59 65.08 -37.60
CA ALA A 242 59.87 65.97 -36.47
C ALA A 242 61.29 66.58 -36.50
N MET A 243 62.27 65.93 -37.12
CA MET A 243 63.66 66.40 -37.22
C MET A 243 63.92 67.41 -38.35
N ASN A 244 62.96 67.65 -39.24
CA ASN A 244 63.12 68.55 -40.40
C ASN A 244 62.56 69.98 -40.19
N ILE A 245 62.28 70.38 -38.94
CA ILE A 245 61.81 71.72 -38.54
C ILE A 245 62.94 72.47 -37.83
#